data_AF-A0A967HTP9-F1
#
_entry.id   AF-A0A967HTP9-F1
#
_cell.length_a   1.000
_cell.length_b   1.000
_cell.length_c   1.000
_cell.angle_alpha   90.00
_cell.angle_beta   90.00
_cell.angle_gamma   90.00
#
_symmetry.space_group_name_H-M   'P 1'
#
loop_
_entity.id
_entity.type
_entity.pdbx_description
1 polymer ?
#
loop_
_entity_poly.entity_id
_entity_poly.type
_entity_poly.pdbx_seq_one_letter_code
_entity_poly.pdbx_strand_id
1 'polypeptide(L)' 'MSKIDKSFKGAVSVVGLGVGPEDLTEAHREAIGAAEVLVGGKRQLAAFAGPSERTWILG' A
#
# COMPACT_ATOMS: atom_id res chain seq x y z
N MET A 1 -19.71 -26.09 -18.66
CA MET A 1 -18.62 -26.39 -17.71
C MET A 1 -17.86 -25.09 -17.45
N SER A 2 -18.21 -24.37 -16.36
CA SER A 2 -17.58 -23.11 -15.94
C SER A 2 -16.19 -23.38 -15.37
N LYS A 3 -15.22 -22.49 -15.60
CA LYS A 3 -14.00 -22.36 -14.77
C LYS A 3 -13.09 -21.18 -15.17
N ILE A 4 -13.62 -19.96 -15.33
CA ILE A 4 -12.83 -18.74 -15.06
C ILE A 4 -13.78 -17.72 -14.46
N ASP A 5 -14.11 -17.95 -13.19
CA ASP A 5 -14.96 -17.09 -12.39
C ASP A 5 -14.05 -16.00 -11.78
N LYS A 6 -14.26 -14.74 -12.19
CA LYS A 6 -13.77 -13.48 -11.61
C LYS A 6 -12.26 -13.18 -11.67
N SER A 7 -11.95 -12.24 -12.55
CA SER A 7 -10.81 -11.31 -12.46
C SER A 7 -10.58 -10.85 -11.00
N PHE A 8 -9.46 -11.25 -10.40
CA PHE A 8 -8.90 -10.55 -9.24
C PHE A 8 -8.34 -9.23 -9.75
N LYS A 9 -9.18 -8.20 -9.81
CA LYS A 9 -8.81 -6.85 -10.24
C LYS A 9 -8.23 -6.07 -9.06
N GLY A 10 -7.16 -6.57 -8.46
CA GLY A 10 -6.36 -5.82 -7.48
C GLY A 10 -5.34 -4.98 -8.23
N ALA A 11 -5.55 -3.67 -8.33
CA ALA A 11 -4.55 -2.77 -8.90
C ALA A 11 -3.41 -2.58 -7.89
N VAL A 12 -2.16 -2.73 -8.35
CA VAL A 12 -0.97 -2.47 -7.51
C VAL A 12 -0.45 -1.08 -7.84
N SER A 13 -0.32 -0.25 -6.81
CA SER A 13 0.31 1.08 -6.90
C SER A 13 1.64 1.06 -6.17
N VAL A 14 2.72 1.50 -6.84
CA VAL A 14 4.02 1.66 -6.20
C VAL A 14 4.22 3.14 -5.89
N VAL A 15 4.36 3.45 -4.60
CA VAL A 15 4.54 4.81 -4.10
C VAL A 15 5.90 4.94 -3.46
N GLY A 16 6.72 5.87 -3.93
CA GLY A 16 7.97 6.25 -3.26
C GLY A 16 7.68 7.18 -2.09
N LEU A 17 8.18 6.83 -0.90
CA LEU A 17 8.03 7.67 0.31
C LEU A 17 8.89 8.93 0.26
N GLY A 18 9.94 8.97 -0.56
CA GLY A 18 10.95 10.04 -0.48
C GLY A 18 11.85 9.87 0.73
N VAL A 19 12.32 11.00 1.27
CA VAL A 19 13.08 11.07 2.53
C VAL A 19 12.16 10.79 3.72
N GLY A 20 10.91 11.27 3.66
CA GLY A 20 9.88 11.10 4.69
C GLY A 20 8.45 11.32 4.17
N PRO A 21 7.41 11.00 4.95
CA PRO A 21 6.00 11.12 4.53
C PRO A 21 5.57 12.53 4.09
N GLU A 22 6.31 13.56 4.47
CA GLU A 22 6.16 14.93 4.01
C GLU A 22 6.37 15.12 2.50
N ASP A 23 7.14 14.23 1.85
CA ASP A 23 7.40 14.27 0.40
C ASP A 23 6.23 13.70 -0.44
N LEU A 24 5.21 13.14 0.21
CA LEU A 24 4.06 12.57 -0.49
C LEU A 24 3.24 13.68 -1.16
N THR A 25 2.88 13.46 -2.42
CA THR A 25 1.89 14.29 -3.12
C THR A 25 0.47 13.89 -2.68
N GLU A 26 -0.52 14.67 -3.08
CA GLU A 26 -1.92 14.34 -2.78
C GLU A 26 -2.36 13.03 -3.43
N ALA A 27 -1.97 12.79 -4.69
CA ALA A 27 -2.25 11.53 -5.38
C ALA A 27 -1.61 10.32 -4.67
N HIS A 28 -0.43 10.50 -4.07
CA HIS A 28 0.19 9.43 -3.27
C HIS A 28 -0.62 9.14 -2.00
N ARG A 29 -1.08 10.18 -1.30
CA ARG A 29 -1.90 10.04 -0.09
C ARG A 29 -3.23 9.36 -0.39
N GLU A 30 -3.90 9.74 -1.48
CA GLU A 30 -5.13 9.11 -1.93
C GLU A 30 -4.94 7.62 -2.25
N ALA A 31 -3.86 7.28 -2.99
CA ALA A 31 -3.55 5.90 -3.30
C ALA A 31 -3.27 5.05 -2.06
N ILE A 32 -2.54 5.61 -1.07
CA ILE A 32 -2.27 4.95 0.21
C ILE A 32 -3.56 4.79 1.02
N GLY A 33 -4.42 5.81 1.08
CA GLY A 33 -5.67 5.76 1.82
C GLY A 33 -6.71 4.80 1.23
N ALA A 34 -6.69 4.61 -0.09
CA ALA A 34 -7.54 3.65 -0.79
C ALA A 34 -6.99 2.20 -0.75
N ALA A 35 -5.74 2.01 -0.33
CA ALA A 35 -5.10 0.71 -0.34
C ALA A 35 -5.69 -0.23 0.72
N GLU A 36 -6.04 -1.43 0.29
CA GLU A 36 -6.46 -2.50 1.19
C GLU A 36 -5.29 -3.12 1.94
N VAL A 37 -4.06 -3.07 1.38
CA VAL A 37 -2.85 -3.60 2.02
C VAL A 37 -1.69 -2.67 1.69
N LEU A 38 -0.88 -2.34 2.71
CA LEU A 38 0.39 -1.66 2.53
C LEU A 38 1.54 -2.66 2.66
N VAL A 39 2.43 -2.69 1.66
CA VAL A 39 3.61 -3.57 1.64
C VAL A 39 4.85 -2.69 1.53
N GLY A 40 5.83 -2.90 2.40
CA GLY A 40 7.04 -2.08 2.41
C GLY A 40 8.05 -2.45 3.48
N GLY A 41 9.15 -1.70 3.58
CA GLY A 41 10.15 -1.89 4.63
C GLY A 41 9.68 -1.34 5.98
N LYS A 42 10.19 -1.89 7.09
CA LYS A 42 9.83 -1.49 8.46
C LYS A 42 9.87 0.03 8.69
N ARG A 43 10.93 0.71 8.20
CA ARG A 43 11.09 2.17 8.33
C ARG A 43 10.03 2.95 7.55
N GLN A 44 9.68 2.49 6.35
CA GLN A 44 8.68 3.16 5.52
C GLN A 44 7.29 3.02 6.14
N LEU A 45 6.96 1.80 6.58
CA LEU A 45 5.68 1.50 7.19
C LEU A 45 5.50 2.18 8.55
N ALA A 46 6.57 2.46 9.29
CA ALA A 46 6.51 3.20 10.55
C ALA A 46 5.96 4.64 10.40
N ALA A 47 5.99 5.22 9.19
CA ALA A 47 5.40 6.53 8.91
C ALA A 47 3.86 6.51 8.92
N PHE A 48 3.26 5.33 8.79
CA PHE A 48 1.82 5.12 8.78
C PHE A 48 1.46 4.37 10.06
N ALA A 49 0.65 4.98 10.93
CA ALA A 49 0.55 4.59 12.33
C ALA A 49 0.21 3.09 12.56
N GLY A 50 1.23 2.32 12.96
CA GLY A 50 1.12 1.02 13.62
C GLY A 50 0.65 -0.17 12.77
N PRO A 51 0.75 -1.41 13.30
CA PRO A 51 0.18 -2.60 12.68
C PRO A 51 -1.33 -2.59 12.85
N SER A 52 -2.02 -1.60 12.28
CA SER A 52 -3.42 -1.77 11.94
C SER A 52 -3.47 -2.89 10.90
N GLU A 53 -4.29 -3.90 11.16
CA GLU A 53 -4.57 -5.02 10.26
C GLU A 53 -4.58 -4.49 8.83
N ARG A 54 -3.65 -5.00 7.97
CA ARG A 54 -3.38 -4.63 6.55
C ARG A 54 -1.97 -4.09 6.23
N THR A 55 -0.98 -4.23 7.11
CA THR A 55 0.42 -3.91 6.78
C THR A 55 1.30 -5.16 6.74
N TRP A 56 2.09 -5.33 5.68
CA TRP A 56 3.07 -6.42 5.51
C TRP A 56 4.49 -5.88 5.35
N ILE A 57 5.37 -6.25 6.29
CA ILE A 57 6.78 -5.89 6.25
C ILE A 57 7.52 -6.83 5.29
N LEU A 58 8.30 -6.26 4.37
CA LEU A 58 9.27 -6.98 3.57
C LEU A 58 10.58 -7.10 4.37
N GLY A 59 10.87 -8.30 4.87
CA GLY A 59 12.10 -8.63 5.62
C GLY A 59 12.03 -8.23 7.09
#